data_AF-A0A1I8AB37-F1
#
_entry.id   AF-A0A1I8AB37-F1
#
_cell.length_a   1.000
_cell.length_b   1.000
_cell.length_c   1.000
_cell.angle_alpha   90.00
_cell.angle_beta   90.00
_cell.angle_gamma   90.00
#
_symmetry.space_group_name_H-M   'P 1'
#
loop_
_entity.id
_entity.type
_entity.pdbx_description
1 polymer ?
#
loop_
_entity_poly.entity_id
_entity_poly.type
_entity_poly.pdbx_seq_one_letter_code
_entity_poly.pdbx_strand_id
1 'polypeptide(L)'
;MITSFERLGGKYGECVNDKSEVRSYYYAGEYTTDGCLRSCYQDAVVDSCGCMDPRFPIKEDVRACDLPQRVCTMNISNERGDPSQWPECHCPLPCANGQYVAQWTHHDFWAVECDSLIADNASYHKCLKEVGDRVLISVSMPYIMQNNFKEEPKMDFNKFISMLGGLLGVLCGICIITIFEMAYLIGRLMVVLVFDR
;
A
#
# COMPACT_ATOMS: atom_id res chain seq x y z
N MET A 1 -12.79 3.74 -11.89
CA MET A 1 -13.17 2.51 -11.16
C MET A 1 -12.35 2.46 -9.88
N ILE A 2 -12.98 2.16 -8.75
CA ILE A 2 -12.30 2.10 -7.45
C ILE A 2 -11.97 0.64 -7.15
N THR A 3 -10.74 0.36 -6.73
CA THR A 3 -10.31 -0.96 -6.32
C THR A 3 -9.67 -0.88 -4.94
N SER A 4 -10.18 -1.63 -3.97
CA SER A 4 -9.53 -1.78 -2.67
C SER A 4 -8.86 -3.14 -2.57
N PHE A 5 -7.73 -3.20 -1.86
CA PHE A 5 -7.09 -4.45 -1.50
C PHE A 5 -6.87 -4.53 0.01
N GLU A 6 -7.19 -5.68 0.56
CA GLU A 6 -6.90 -6.10 1.94
C GLU A 6 -5.97 -7.32 1.89
N ARG A 7 -4.76 -7.16 2.45
CA ARG A 7 -3.71 -8.19 2.48
C ARG A 7 -3.58 -8.79 3.88
N LEU A 8 -3.12 -10.04 3.94
CA LEU A 8 -2.83 -10.70 5.21
C LEU A 8 -1.38 -10.47 5.63
N GLY A 9 -1.21 -9.86 6.80
CA GLY A 9 0.11 -9.67 7.42
C GLY A 9 0.59 -10.85 8.27
N GLY A 10 1.76 -10.68 8.87
CA GLY A 10 2.35 -11.62 9.83
C GLY A 10 2.82 -12.93 9.19
N LYS A 11 2.18 -14.05 9.56
CA LYS A 11 2.61 -15.39 9.10
C LYS A 11 2.27 -15.68 7.63
N TYR A 12 1.37 -14.91 7.04
CA TYR A 12 0.88 -15.12 5.68
C TYR A 12 1.59 -14.25 4.65
N GLY A 13 2.14 -13.11 5.08
CA GLY A 13 2.80 -12.14 4.23
C GLY A 13 3.32 -10.95 5.04
N GLU A 14 4.06 -10.08 4.38
CA GLU A 14 4.58 -8.86 4.98
C GLU A 14 3.79 -7.66 4.46
N CYS A 15 3.11 -6.96 5.36
CA CYS A 15 2.42 -5.72 5.05
C CYS A 15 2.42 -4.80 6.27
N VAL A 16 2.30 -3.49 6.02
CA VAL A 16 2.33 -2.44 7.04
C VAL A 16 0.91 -1.96 7.34
N ASN A 17 0.51 -1.92 8.61
CA ASN A 17 -0.76 -1.31 9.03
C ASN A 17 -0.55 0.13 9.48
N ASP A 18 0.51 0.38 10.23
CA ASP A 18 0.82 1.70 10.77
C ASP A 18 2.22 2.17 10.32
N LYS A 19 2.34 3.47 10.04
CA LYS A 19 3.60 4.10 9.64
C LYS A 19 4.72 3.98 10.68
N SER A 20 4.41 3.66 11.94
CA SER A 20 5.41 3.39 12.98
C SER A 20 6.14 2.07 12.82
N GLU A 21 5.62 1.14 12.00
CA GLU A 21 6.29 -0.13 11.70
C GLU A 21 7.50 0.05 10.76
N VAL A 22 7.59 1.19 10.05
CA VAL A 22 8.72 1.52 9.19
C VAL A 22 9.67 2.51 9.87
N ARG A 23 10.96 2.40 9.53
CA ARG A 23 12.04 3.18 10.18
C ARG A 23 11.84 4.69 10.05
N SER A 24 11.46 5.16 8.87
CA SER A 24 11.34 6.59 8.54
C SER A 24 10.17 6.82 7.60
N TYR A 25 9.22 7.67 8.01
CA TYR A 25 8.10 8.10 7.17
C TYR A 25 7.74 9.55 7.48
N TYR A 26 7.97 10.46 6.52
CA TYR A 26 7.84 11.91 6.73
C TYR A 26 6.55 12.51 6.16
N TYR A 27 5.72 11.72 5.49
CA TYR A 27 4.45 12.19 4.94
C TYR A 27 3.35 12.23 6.01
N ALA A 28 2.43 13.18 5.86
CA ALA A 28 1.23 13.24 6.68
C ALA A 28 0.19 12.23 6.16
N GLY A 29 -0.58 11.64 7.09
CA GLY A 29 -1.63 10.67 6.79
C GLY A 29 -1.19 9.21 6.92
N GLU A 30 -1.88 8.36 6.15
CA GLU A 30 -1.73 6.91 6.13
C GLU A 30 -0.46 6.45 5.39
N TYR A 31 0.04 5.28 5.76
CA TYR A 31 1.24 4.70 5.15
C TYR A 31 1.04 4.40 3.65
N THR A 32 2.03 4.77 2.85
CA THR A 32 2.11 4.45 1.42
C THR A 32 3.52 4.00 1.06
N THR A 33 3.64 3.05 0.12
CA THR A 33 4.95 2.57 -0.34
C THR A 33 5.77 3.67 -0.98
N ASP A 34 5.18 4.50 -1.84
CA ASP A 34 5.85 5.64 -2.45
C ASP A 34 6.33 6.66 -1.40
N GLY A 35 5.53 6.92 -0.36
CA GLY A 35 5.94 7.77 0.76
C GLY A 35 7.12 7.19 1.54
N CYS A 36 7.14 5.87 1.75
CA CYS A 36 8.26 5.17 2.38
C CYS A 36 9.55 5.27 1.55
N LEU A 37 9.47 4.98 0.24
CA LEU A 37 10.62 5.06 -0.67
C LEU A 37 11.20 6.47 -0.74
N ARG A 38 10.34 7.50 -0.79
CA ARG A 38 10.76 8.90 -0.77
C ARG A 38 11.33 9.32 0.59
N SER A 39 10.83 8.75 1.69
CA SER A 39 11.41 8.99 3.02
C SER A 39 12.78 8.32 3.16
N CYS A 40 12.95 7.12 2.62
CA CYS A 40 14.25 6.45 2.56
C CYS A 40 15.26 7.21 1.68
N TYR A 41 14.79 7.77 0.56
CA TYR A 41 15.58 8.69 -0.26
C TYR A 41 16.07 9.88 0.57
N GLN A 42 15.19 10.52 1.35
CA GLN A 42 15.56 11.65 2.20
C GLN A 42 16.61 11.27 3.23
N ASP A 43 16.52 10.08 3.84
CA ASP A 43 17.53 9.60 4.80
C ASP A 43 18.92 9.50 4.14
N ALA A 44 19.01 8.91 2.95
CA ALA A 44 20.27 8.82 2.22
C ALA A 44 20.84 10.18 1.81
N VAL A 45 19.97 11.14 1.47
CA VAL A 45 20.38 12.52 1.14
C VAL A 45 20.87 13.26 2.39
N VAL A 46 20.25 13.08 3.55
CA VAL A 46 20.73 13.65 4.81
C VAL A 46 22.07 13.07 5.19
N ASP A 47 22.23 11.76 5.10
CA ASP A 47 23.47 11.07 5.45
C ASP A 47 24.65 11.51 4.56
N SER A 48 24.39 11.82 3.29
CA SER A 48 25.43 12.17 2.31
C SER A 48 25.67 13.69 2.17
N CYS A 49 24.61 14.49 2.20
CA CYS A 49 24.65 15.94 1.92
C CYS A 49 24.38 16.82 3.16
N GLY A 50 23.93 16.24 4.28
CA GLY A 50 23.63 16.96 5.53
C GLY A 50 22.39 17.86 5.48
N CYS A 51 21.49 17.64 4.52
CA CYS A 51 20.24 18.38 4.33
C CYS A 51 19.18 17.48 3.68
N MET A 52 17.90 17.87 3.75
CA MET A 52 16.81 17.17 3.05
C MET A 52 16.37 17.91 1.78
N ASP A 53 15.98 17.17 0.75
CA ASP A 53 15.49 17.73 -0.51
C ASP A 53 14.13 18.44 -0.29
N PRO A 54 13.97 19.73 -0.60
CA PRO A 54 12.72 20.46 -0.39
C PRO A 54 11.54 19.99 -1.26
N ARG A 55 11.77 19.12 -2.26
CA ARG A 55 10.69 18.54 -3.09
C ARG A 55 9.80 17.55 -2.35
N PHE A 56 10.30 16.97 -1.25
CA PHE A 56 9.53 16.04 -0.42
C PHE A 56 9.44 16.56 1.02
N PRO A 57 8.51 16.06 1.83
CA PRO A 57 8.42 16.41 3.25
C PRO A 57 9.73 16.17 3.98
N ILE A 58 10.06 17.10 4.86
CA ILE A 58 11.29 17.08 5.66
C ILE A 58 10.97 16.75 7.11
N LYS A 59 11.93 16.15 7.81
CA LYS A 59 11.87 15.94 9.25
C LYS A 59 12.02 17.29 9.99
N GLU A 60 11.28 17.47 11.08
CA GLU A 60 11.23 18.76 11.82
C GLU A 60 12.60 19.26 12.31
N ASP A 61 13.55 18.36 12.61
CA ASP A 61 14.88 18.70 13.11
C ASP A 61 15.94 18.94 12.03
N VAL A 62 15.58 18.86 10.74
CA VAL A 62 16.54 18.90 9.63
C VAL A 62 16.25 20.05 8.67
N ARG A 63 17.30 20.78 8.27
CA ARG A 63 17.19 21.87 7.31
C ARG A 63 16.98 21.35 5.88
N ALA A 64 16.20 22.10 5.10
CA ALA A 64 16.11 21.88 3.66
C ALA A 64 17.44 22.23 2.97
N CYS A 65 17.74 21.54 1.86
CA CYS A 65 18.91 21.80 1.03
C CYS A 65 18.79 23.13 0.29
N ASP A 66 19.86 23.92 0.30
CA ASP A 66 19.97 25.14 -0.49
C ASP A 66 20.31 24.84 -1.96
N LEU A 67 20.12 25.81 -2.85
CA LEU A 67 20.47 25.73 -4.29
C LEU A 67 21.87 25.14 -4.58
N PRO A 68 22.97 25.52 -3.90
CA PRO A 68 24.29 24.92 -4.15
C PRO A 68 24.35 23.42 -3.81
N GLN A 69 23.55 22.96 -2.84
CA GLN A 69 23.50 21.55 -2.43
C GLN A 69 22.70 20.67 -3.41
N ARG A 70 21.98 21.27 -4.36
CA ARG A 70 21.26 20.56 -5.42
C ARG A 70 22.15 19.57 -6.19
N VAL A 71 23.41 19.92 -6.42
CA VAL A 71 24.35 19.05 -7.14
C VAL A 71 24.55 17.74 -6.36
N CYS A 72 24.65 17.81 -5.03
CA CYS A 72 24.80 16.64 -4.18
C CYS A 72 23.55 15.73 -4.24
N THR A 73 22.36 16.33 -4.09
CA THR A 73 21.08 15.61 -4.16
C THR A 73 20.86 14.91 -5.50
N MET A 74 21.22 15.56 -6.61
CA MET A 74 21.15 14.97 -7.95
C MET A 74 22.18 13.85 -8.14
N ASN A 75 23.37 13.99 -7.57
CA ASN A 75 24.42 12.99 -7.71
C ASN A 75 24.02 11.67 -7.04
N ILE A 76 23.37 11.74 -5.87
CA ILE A 76 22.84 10.54 -5.19
C ILE A 76 21.80 9.82 -6.05
N SER A 77 20.84 10.56 -6.60
CA SER A 77 19.82 9.98 -7.48
C SER A 77 20.42 9.38 -8.75
N ASN A 78 21.48 9.98 -9.30
CA ASN A 78 22.14 9.47 -10.51
C ASN A 78 23.03 8.26 -10.24
N GLU A 79 23.76 8.24 -9.12
CA GLU A 79 24.71 7.17 -8.78
C GLU A 79 23.99 5.93 -8.25
N ARG A 80 22.98 6.11 -7.39
CA ARG A 80 22.25 5.00 -6.76
C ARG A 80 20.98 4.60 -7.51
N GLY A 81 20.49 5.43 -8.42
CA GLY A 81 19.27 5.17 -9.18
C GLY A 81 18.00 5.23 -8.32
N ASP A 82 17.08 4.30 -8.58
CA ASP A 82 15.76 4.26 -7.93
C ASP A 82 15.86 3.74 -6.48
N PRO A 83 15.32 4.48 -5.47
CA PRO A 83 15.23 4.04 -4.08
C PRO A 83 14.61 2.67 -3.86
N SER A 84 13.77 2.18 -4.79
CA SER A 84 13.18 0.84 -4.72
C SER A 84 14.19 -0.30 -4.80
N GLN A 85 15.40 -0.04 -5.30
CA GLN A 85 16.47 -1.03 -5.47
C GLN A 85 17.51 -0.97 -4.35
N TRP A 86 17.38 -0.03 -3.42
CA TRP A 86 18.38 0.19 -2.38
C TRP A 86 18.21 -0.84 -1.25
N PRO A 87 19.27 -1.55 -0.85
CA PRO A 87 19.19 -2.61 0.16
C PRO A 87 18.79 -2.09 1.55
N GLU A 88 19.05 -0.83 1.85
CA GLU A 88 18.64 -0.17 3.11
C GLU A 88 17.16 0.22 3.12
N CYS A 89 16.50 0.31 1.96
CA CYS A 89 15.12 0.73 1.84
C CYS A 89 14.17 -0.47 1.86
N HIS A 90 13.76 -0.86 3.07
CA HIS A 90 12.73 -1.88 3.25
C HIS A 90 11.34 -1.24 3.38
N CYS A 91 10.59 -1.22 2.28
CA CYS A 91 9.26 -0.60 2.19
C CYS A 91 8.19 -1.63 1.77
N PRO A 92 7.59 -2.38 2.72
CA PRO A 92 6.53 -3.33 2.41
C PRO A 92 5.25 -2.64 1.94
N LEU A 93 4.36 -3.40 1.29
CA LEU A 93 3.05 -2.89 0.86
C LEU A 93 2.15 -2.61 2.07
N PRO A 94 1.25 -1.61 2.02
CA PRO A 94 0.21 -1.44 3.02
C PRO A 94 -0.74 -2.65 3.06
N CYS A 95 -1.20 -3.02 4.26
CA CYS A 95 -2.19 -4.08 4.43
C CYS A 95 -3.55 -3.71 3.84
N ALA A 96 -3.92 -2.42 3.89
CA ALA A 96 -5.12 -1.89 3.26
C ALA A 96 -4.76 -0.77 2.29
N ASN A 97 -5.15 -0.88 1.01
CA ASN A 97 -4.97 0.22 0.07
C ASN A 97 -6.13 0.37 -0.92
N GLY A 98 -6.45 1.63 -1.24
CA GLY A 98 -7.36 2.00 -2.31
C GLY A 98 -6.57 2.48 -3.54
N GLN A 99 -6.92 1.96 -4.71
CA GLN A 99 -6.41 2.39 -6.00
C GLN A 99 -7.54 2.94 -6.86
N TYR A 100 -7.25 4.05 -7.54
CA TYR A 100 -8.15 4.68 -8.49
C TYR A 100 -7.56 4.53 -9.89
N VAL A 101 -8.29 3.85 -10.77
CA VAL A 101 -7.95 3.81 -12.19
C VAL A 101 -8.62 5.00 -12.85
N ALA A 102 -7.79 5.97 -13.26
CA ALA A 102 -8.20 7.14 -14.02
C ALA A 102 -8.05 6.88 -15.52
N GLN A 103 -9.10 7.18 -16.27
CA GLN A 103 -9.05 7.30 -17.73
C GLN A 103 -9.30 8.75 -18.06
N TRP A 104 -8.50 9.31 -18.96
CA TRP A 104 -8.61 10.70 -19.35
C TRP A 104 -8.98 10.78 -20.82
N THR A 105 -9.86 11.72 -21.13
CA THR A 105 -10.18 12.14 -22.49
C THR A 105 -9.94 13.63 -22.58
N HIS A 106 -9.54 14.09 -23.75
CA HIS A 106 -9.37 15.50 -24.03
C HIS A 106 -10.25 15.87 -25.21
N HIS A 107 -10.77 17.09 -25.18
CA HIS A 107 -11.48 17.70 -26.28
C HIS A 107 -11.09 19.18 -26.33
N ASP A 108 -11.09 19.72 -27.54
CA ASP A 108 -10.87 21.14 -27.73
C ASP A 108 -11.97 21.92 -26.98
N PHE A 109 -11.52 22.87 -26.17
CA PHE A 109 -12.41 23.70 -25.39
C PHE A 109 -13.13 24.68 -26.33
N TRP A 110 -14.44 24.47 -26.52
CA TRP A 110 -15.25 25.38 -27.31
C TRP A 110 -15.54 26.67 -26.52
N ALA A 111 -15.00 27.78 -27.00
CA ALA A 111 -15.18 29.10 -26.41
C ALA A 111 -16.56 29.68 -26.77
N VAL A 112 -17.63 29.17 -26.15
CA VAL A 112 -19.03 29.65 -26.35
C VAL A 112 -19.12 31.17 -26.17
N GLU A 113 -18.30 31.73 -25.27
CA GLU A 113 -18.27 33.15 -24.97
C GLU A 113 -17.80 34.01 -26.16
N CYS A 114 -16.93 33.46 -27.03
CA CYS A 114 -16.40 34.16 -28.20
C CYS A 114 -17.35 34.10 -29.41
N ASP A 115 -18.35 33.20 -29.42
CA ASP A 115 -19.31 33.09 -30.52
C ASP A 115 -20.14 34.37 -30.72
N SER A 116 -20.39 35.10 -29.64
CA SER A 116 -21.09 36.39 -29.69
C SER A 116 -20.33 37.49 -30.46
N LEU A 117 -19.02 37.32 -30.65
CA LEU A 117 -18.12 38.28 -31.29
C LEU A 117 -17.77 37.91 -32.74
N ILE A 118 -18.38 36.86 -33.31
CA ILE A 118 -18.10 36.38 -34.68
C ILE A 118 -18.28 37.50 -35.73
N ALA A 119 -19.16 38.47 -35.48
CA ALA A 119 -19.40 39.61 -36.38
C ALA A 119 -18.20 40.58 -36.48
N ASP A 120 -17.30 40.61 -35.49
CA ASP A 120 -16.08 41.41 -35.50
C ASP A 120 -14.83 40.52 -35.34
N ASN A 121 -14.12 40.34 -36.46
CA ASN A 121 -12.99 39.42 -36.53
C ASN A 121 -11.83 39.79 -35.58
N ALA A 122 -11.63 41.09 -35.30
CA ALA A 122 -10.55 41.55 -34.41
C ALA A 122 -10.84 41.23 -32.93
N SER A 123 -12.08 41.48 -32.48
CA SER A 123 -12.53 41.14 -31.13
C SER A 123 -12.64 39.63 -30.92
N TYR A 124 -13.06 38.89 -31.96
CA TYR A 124 -13.10 37.43 -31.96
C TYR A 124 -11.71 36.80 -31.75
N HIS A 125 -10.70 37.22 -32.51
CA HIS A 125 -9.33 36.72 -32.35
C HIS A 125 -8.71 37.09 -31.01
N LYS A 126 -9.04 38.26 -30.45
CA LYS A 126 -8.58 38.65 -29.11
C LYS A 126 -9.21 37.77 -28.03
N CYS A 127 -10.51 37.49 -28.13
CA CYS A 127 -11.24 36.60 -27.23
C CYS A 127 -10.69 35.17 -27.27
N LEU A 128 -10.46 34.61 -28.47
CA LEU A 128 -9.86 33.29 -28.64
C LEU A 128 -8.49 33.17 -27.99
N LYS A 129 -7.66 34.23 -28.06
CA LYS A 129 -6.34 34.25 -27.41
C LYS A 129 -6.45 34.26 -25.89
N GLU A 130 -7.41 34.99 -25.32
CA GLU A 130 -7.63 35.02 -23.87
C GLU A 130 -8.27 33.75 -23.33
N VAL A 131 -9.11 33.07 -24.12
CA VAL A 131 -9.73 31.80 -23.75
C VAL A 131 -8.79 30.61 -23.99
N GLY A 132 -7.86 30.71 -24.94
CA GLY A 132 -6.88 29.67 -25.25
C GLY A 132 -5.95 29.30 -24.08
N ASP A 133 -5.76 30.21 -23.12
CA ASP A 133 -4.96 29.96 -21.91
C ASP A 133 -5.76 29.26 -20.78
N ARG A 134 -7.05 28.98 -20.99
CA ARG A 134 -7.92 28.33 -19.98
C ARG A 134 -7.99 26.83 -20.21
N VAL A 135 -7.89 26.07 -19.12
CA VAL A 135 -8.05 24.61 -19.12
C VAL A 135 -9.16 24.23 -18.13
N LEU A 136 -10.19 23.53 -18.62
CA LEU A 136 -11.23 22.95 -17.78
C LEU A 136 -10.92 21.49 -17.48
N ILE A 137 -10.75 21.16 -16.20
CA ILE A 137 -10.57 19.78 -15.74
C ILE A 137 -11.88 19.34 -15.07
N SER A 138 -12.59 18.39 -15.69
CA SER A 138 -13.78 17.78 -15.10
C SER A 138 -13.45 16.38 -14.60
N VAL A 139 -13.56 16.17 -13.29
CA VAL A 139 -13.36 14.86 -12.66
C VAL A 139 -14.72 14.26 -12.36
N SER A 140 -15.06 13.18 -13.06
CA SER A 140 -16.33 12.47 -12.89
C SER A 140 -16.09 10.98 -12.68
N MET A 141 -16.90 10.35 -11.83
CA MET A 141 -16.92 8.90 -11.66
C MET A 141 -17.98 8.32 -12.60
N PRO A 142 -17.59 7.61 -13.68
CA PRO A 142 -18.55 7.04 -14.62
C PRO A 142 -19.37 5.89 -14.01
N TYR A 143 -18.83 5.23 -12.98
CA TYR A 143 -19.47 4.08 -12.34
C TYR A 143 -19.29 4.15 -10.82
N ILE A 144 -20.32 3.70 -10.10
CA ILE A 144 -20.33 3.54 -8.63
C ILE A 144 -19.80 2.17 -8.16
N MET A 145 -19.48 1.27 -9.10
CA MET A 145 -19.01 -0.07 -8.78
C MET A 145 -17.60 -0.03 -8.17
N GLN A 146 -17.41 -0.77 -7.07
CA GLN A 146 -16.14 -0.90 -6.37
C GLN A 146 -15.73 -2.37 -6.31
N ASN A 147 -14.48 -2.66 -6.69
CA ASN A 147 -13.91 -3.98 -6.54
C ASN A 147 -13.13 -4.06 -5.22
N ASN A 148 -13.43 -5.07 -4.40
CA ASN A 148 -12.70 -5.32 -3.15
C ASN A 148 -12.00 -6.67 -3.26
N PHE A 149 -10.68 -6.66 -3.19
CA PHE A 149 -9.85 -7.87 -3.21
C PHE A 149 -9.33 -8.13 -1.80
N LYS A 150 -9.81 -9.19 -1.18
CA LYS A 150 -9.42 -9.57 0.18
C LYS A 150 -8.68 -10.90 0.16
N GLU A 151 -7.50 -10.92 0.76
CA GLU A 151 -6.76 -12.15 1.02
C GLU A 151 -7.35 -12.87 2.23
N GLU A 152 -7.63 -14.16 2.07
CA GLU A 152 -8.14 -15.03 3.13
C GLU A 152 -7.23 -16.25 3.29
N PRO A 153 -6.96 -16.69 4.52
CA PRO A 153 -6.08 -17.83 4.75
C PRO A 153 -6.72 -19.10 4.16
N LYS A 154 -5.96 -19.87 3.38
CA LYS A 154 -6.45 -21.12 2.76
C LYS A 154 -7.02 -22.11 3.78
N MET A 155 -6.43 -22.14 4.97
CA MET A 155 -6.85 -22.99 6.07
C MET A 155 -6.87 -22.21 7.38
N ASP A 156 -8.07 -21.94 7.86
CA ASP A 156 -8.32 -21.40 9.19
C ASP A 156 -8.32 -22.52 10.24
N PHE A 157 -8.11 -22.19 11.52
CA PHE A 157 -8.06 -23.16 12.62
C PHE A 157 -9.34 -23.98 12.71
N ASN A 158 -10.49 -23.33 12.54
CA ASN A 158 -11.80 -23.99 12.54
C ASN A 158 -11.91 -25.01 11.39
N LYS A 159 -11.41 -24.64 10.21
CA LYS A 159 -11.40 -25.51 9.03
C LYS A 159 -10.43 -26.68 9.19
N PHE A 160 -9.28 -26.45 9.82
CA PHE A 160 -8.31 -27.49 10.15
C PHE A 160 -8.92 -28.54 11.08
N ILE A 161 -9.54 -28.13 12.20
CA ILE A 161 -10.20 -29.06 13.13
C ILE A 161 -11.34 -29.80 12.46
N SER A 162 -12.14 -29.13 11.63
CA SER A 162 -13.22 -29.77 10.88
C SER A 162 -12.71 -30.83 9.91
N MET A 163 -11.61 -30.56 9.20
CA MET A 163 -11.04 -31.51 8.24
C MET A 163 -10.36 -32.68 8.95
N LEU A 164 -9.62 -32.42 10.02
CA LEU A 164 -8.97 -33.44 10.83
C LEU A 164 -10.00 -34.36 11.50
N GLY A 165 -11.05 -33.81 12.11
CA GLY A 165 -12.15 -34.58 12.69
C GLY A 165 -12.93 -35.36 11.64
N GLY A 166 -13.18 -34.79 10.46
CA GLY A 166 -13.83 -35.50 9.36
C GLY A 166 -13.02 -36.69 8.86
N LEU A 167 -11.73 -36.50 8.61
CA LEU A 167 -10.85 -37.57 8.13
C LEU A 167 -10.64 -38.68 9.16
N LEU A 168 -10.38 -38.33 10.43
CA LEU A 168 -10.21 -39.31 11.51
C LEU A 168 -11.52 -40.05 11.83
N GLY A 169 -12.66 -39.36 11.77
CA GLY A 169 -13.97 -39.96 11.97
C GLY A 169 -14.33 -40.95 10.88
N VAL A 170 -14.05 -40.65 9.61
CA VAL A 170 -14.36 -41.55 8.48
C VAL A 170 -13.39 -42.73 8.39
N LEU A 171 -12.08 -42.50 8.55
CA LEU A 171 -11.07 -43.54 8.36
C LEU A 171 -10.96 -44.49 9.56
N CYS A 172 -11.02 -43.94 10.77
CA CYS A 172 -10.73 -44.69 11.99
C CYS A 172 -11.91 -44.75 12.97
N GLY A 173 -13.03 -44.08 12.69
CA GLY A 173 -14.14 -43.96 13.64
C GLY A 173 -13.76 -43.18 14.91
N ILE A 174 -12.66 -42.43 14.90
CA ILE A 174 -12.15 -41.73 16.07
C ILE A 174 -12.94 -40.44 16.26
N CYS A 175 -13.44 -40.24 17.47
CA CYS A 175 -14.06 -38.98 17.89
C CYS A 175 -13.38 -38.48 19.17
N ILE A 176 -13.74 -37.29 19.64
CA ILE A 176 -13.08 -36.71 20.82
C ILE A 176 -13.26 -37.58 22.08
N ILE A 177 -14.34 -38.34 22.16
CA ILE A 177 -14.62 -39.25 23.28
C ILE A 177 -13.64 -40.43 23.27
N THR A 178 -13.30 -41.00 22.10
CA THR A 178 -12.35 -42.11 22.01
C THR A 178 -10.93 -41.69 22.39
N ILE A 179 -10.56 -40.41 22.20
CA ILE A 179 -9.28 -39.86 22.69
C ILE A 179 -9.24 -39.86 24.22
N PHE A 180 -10.31 -39.42 24.88
CA PHE A 180 -10.39 -39.44 26.35
C PHE A 180 -10.37 -40.87 26.90
N GLU A 181 -11.04 -41.80 26.24
CA GLU A 181 -11.02 -43.22 26.62
C GLU A 181 -9.61 -43.81 26.52
N MET A 182 -8.89 -43.53 25.44
CA MET A 182 -7.49 -43.96 25.27
C MET A 182 -6.57 -43.36 26.33
N ALA A 183 -6.73 -42.07 26.65
CA ALA A 183 -5.94 -41.40 27.69
C ALA A 183 -6.20 -42.01 29.08
N TYR A 184 -7.46 -42.32 29.41
CA TYR A 184 -7.81 -42.99 30.66
C TYR A 184 -7.22 -44.41 30.74
N LEU A 185 -7.28 -45.17 29.64
CA LEU A 185 -6.67 -46.50 29.55
C LEU A 185 -5.15 -46.43 29.78
N ILE A 186 -4.45 -45.53 29.09
CA ILE A 186 -3.00 -45.33 29.26
C ILE A 186 -2.67 -44.93 30.70
N GLY A 187 -3.42 -44.00 31.29
CA GLY A 187 -3.22 -43.58 32.68
C GLY A 187 -3.36 -44.75 33.67
N ARG A 188 -4.40 -45.58 33.51
CA ARG A 188 -4.59 -46.79 34.33
C ARG A 188 -3.46 -47.79 34.13
N LEU A 189 -3.01 -47.98 32.89
CA LEU A 189 -1.94 -48.92 32.56
C LEU A 189 -0.59 -48.46 33.14
N MET A 190 -0.31 -47.15 33.13
CA MET A 190 0.87 -46.56 33.76
C MET A 190 0.84 -46.73 35.29
N VAL A 191 -0.31 -46.52 35.94
CA VAL A 191 -0.43 -46.75 37.39
C VAL A 191 -0.14 -48.20 37.74
N VAL A 192 -0.68 -49.15 36.97
CA VAL A 192 -0.43 -50.58 37.19
C VAL A 192 1.05 -50.92 36.97
N LEU A 193 1.67 -50.44 35.88
CA LEU A 193 3.09 -50.70 35.60
C LEU A 193 4.04 -50.09 36.63
N VAL A 194 3.67 -48.97 37.27
CA VAL A 194 4.46 -48.34 38.32
C VAL A 194 4.26 -49.01 39.68
N PHE A 195 3.08 -49.58 39.96
CA PHE A 195 2.79 -50.31 41.21
C PHE A 195 3.20 -51.78 41.19
N ASP A 196 3.41 -52.38 40.02
CA ASP A 196 3.86 -53.77 39.83
C ASP A 196 5.40 -53.89 39.71
N ARG A 197 6.13 -52.87 40.18
CA ARG A 197 7.58 -52.85 40.36
C ARG A 197 7.93 -52.49 41.79
#